data_AF-A0A379LRQ3-F1
#
_entry.id   AF-A0A379LRQ3-F1
#
_cell.length_a   1.000
_cell.length_b   1.000
_cell.length_c   1.000
_cell.angle_alpha   90.00
_cell.angle_beta   90.00
_cell.angle_gamma   90.00
#
_symmetry.space_group_name_H-M   'P 1'
#
loop_
_entity.id
_entity.type
_entity.pdbx_description
1 polymer ?
#
loop_
_entity_poly.entity_id
_entity_poly.type
_entity_poly.pdbx_seq_one_letter_code
_entity_poly.pdbx_strand_id
1 'polypeptide(L)'
;MLGFFKNSNHHENKRSDMSKNLLMCATPLQMLIAERIIRIYPHEDFKLLLLVLSDNDKYRYYYRISSLCSGSIYHVPERGLKGIFKLLKNLKKNRMLIGYDKIYIASINESYFQYIISFNSKAQVFTFDDGTANIFSNSIYFKNENINIYKRICRGLLGLNIYTEHVRSLSKLHILFILICLI
;
A
#
# COMPACT_ATOMS: atom_id res chain seq x y z
N MET A 1 61.69 -16.17 0.99
CA MET A 1 61.10 -15.00 1.69
C MET A 1 59.70 -14.82 1.12
N LEU A 2 58.70 -14.83 2.02
CA LEU A 2 57.23 -14.81 1.83
C LEU A 2 56.75 -13.90 0.67
N GLY A 3 55.68 -14.15 -0.09
CA GLY A 3 54.36 -14.68 0.27
C GLY A 3 53.31 -13.58 -0.03
N PHE A 4 52.28 -13.94 -0.82
CA PHE A 4 50.91 -13.37 -0.92
C PHE A 4 50.61 -11.95 -0.42
N PHE A 5 49.94 -11.11 -1.24
CA PHE A 5 48.48 -10.87 -1.13
C PHE A 5 47.98 -9.85 -2.18
N LYS A 6 46.88 -10.26 -2.82
CA LYS A 6 45.93 -9.49 -3.62
C LYS A 6 45.40 -8.30 -2.79
N ASN A 7 45.25 -7.11 -3.38
CA ASN A 7 44.23 -6.19 -2.91
C ASN A 7 43.56 -5.43 -4.05
N SER A 8 42.45 -6.00 -4.47
CA SER A 8 41.32 -5.37 -5.13
C SER A 8 40.73 -4.25 -4.26
N ASN A 9 40.55 -3.06 -4.81
CA ASN A 9 39.48 -2.16 -4.37
C ASN A 9 38.56 -1.90 -5.56
N HIS A 10 37.65 -2.85 -5.75
CA HIS A 10 36.31 -2.58 -6.21
C HIS A 10 35.73 -1.44 -5.36
N HIS A 11 35.71 -0.23 -5.89
CA HIS A 11 34.61 0.67 -5.58
C HIS A 11 33.41 0.23 -6.44
N GLU A 12 32.88 -0.97 -6.12
CA GLU A 12 31.46 -1.23 -6.33
C GLU A 12 30.73 -0.24 -5.44
N ASN A 13 30.33 0.87 -6.03
CA ASN A 13 29.33 1.76 -5.46
C ASN A 13 28.00 1.00 -5.50
N LYS A 14 27.85 0.07 -4.56
CA LYS A 14 26.61 -0.65 -4.29
C LYS A 14 25.64 0.37 -3.71
N ARG A 15 25.00 1.14 -4.60
CA ARG A 15 23.67 1.69 -4.30
C ARG A 15 22.84 0.48 -3.89
N SER A 16 22.72 0.26 -2.58
CA SER A 16 21.64 -0.55 -2.04
C SER A 16 20.38 -0.01 -2.70
N ASP A 17 19.72 -0.79 -3.54
CA ASP A 17 18.46 -0.40 -4.16
C ASP A 17 17.52 -0.12 -2.98
N MET A 18 17.21 1.16 -2.73
CA MET A 18 16.37 1.55 -1.61
C MET A 18 15.03 0.86 -1.78
N SER A 19 14.53 0.24 -0.71
CA SER A 19 13.28 -0.50 -0.79
C SER A 19 12.15 0.44 -1.24
N LYS A 20 11.40 0.04 -2.27
CA LYS A 20 10.32 0.84 -2.85
C LYS A 20 9.01 0.50 -2.18
N ASN A 21 8.39 1.49 -1.56
CA ASN A 21 7.22 1.32 -0.73
C ASN A 21 6.02 2.14 -1.25
N LEU A 22 4.82 1.61 -1.05
CA LEU A 22 3.56 2.34 -1.30
C LEU A 22 2.75 2.46 -0.02
N LEU A 23 2.43 3.68 0.38
CA LEU A 23 1.47 4.00 1.45
C LEU A 23 0.10 4.27 0.83
N MET A 24 -0.94 3.59 1.29
CA MET A 24 -2.31 3.76 0.81
C MET A 24 -3.22 4.19 1.96
N CYS A 25 -3.68 5.43 1.89
CA CYS A 25 -4.50 6.08 2.92
C CYS A 25 -5.85 6.53 2.34
N ALA A 26 -6.84 6.64 3.21
CA ALA A 26 -8.21 7.07 2.93
C ALA A 26 -8.72 8.15 3.92
N THR A 27 -8.03 8.36 5.06
CA THR A 27 -8.43 9.33 6.09
C THR A 27 -7.27 10.19 6.59
N PRO A 28 -7.53 11.37 7.18
CA PRO A 28 -6.49 12.19 7.80
C PRO A 28 -5.72 11.52 8.93
N LEU A 29 -6.36 10.67 9.73
CA LEU A 29 -5.70 9.94 10.81
C LEU A 29 -4.66 8.97 10.24
N GLN A 30 -5.02 8.27 9.17
CA GLN A 30 -4.14 7.35 8.47
C GLN A 30 -2.91 8.07 7.90
N MET A 31 -3.07 9.32 7.45
CA MET A 31 -1.96 10.16 7.00
C MET A 31 -0.97 10.48 8.12
N LEU A 32 -1.45 10.71 9.35
CA LEU A 32 -0.57 10.90 10.51
C LEU A 32 0.21 9.63 10.84
N ILE A 33 -0.42 8.46 10.75
CA ILE A 33 0.26 7.18 10.98
C ILE A 33 1.29 6.92 9.87
N ALA A 34 0.91 7.17 8.61
CA ALA A 34 1.81 7.06 7.46
C ALA A 34 3.04 7.96 7.60
N GLU A 35 2.88 9.20 8.10
CA GLU A 35 4.00 10.09 8.40
C GLU A 35 4.98 9.46 9.40
N ARG A 36 4.47 8.80 10.45
CA ARG A 36 5.30 8.10 11.43
C ARG A 36 6.03 6.91 10.82
N ILE A 37 5.37 6.14 9.95
CA ILE A 37 6.01 5.03 9.22
C ILE A 37 7.20 5.55 8.40
N ILE A 38 7.03 6.63 7.63
CA ILE A 38 8.13 7.23 6.83
C ILE A 38 9.31 7.62 7.75
N ARG A 39 9.02 8.21 8.91
CA ARG A 39 10.06 8.65 9.86
C ARG A 39 10.81 7.49 10.53
N ILE A 40 10.14 6.36 10.77
CA ILE A 40 10.76 5.14 11.32
C ILE A 40 11.69 4.48 10.31
N TYR A 41 11.40 4.61 9.01
CA TYR A 41 12.18 4.01 7.92
C TYR A 41 12.82 5.08 7.00
N PRO A 42 13.74 5.94 7.51
CA PRO A 42 14.24 7.10 6.78
C PRO A 42 15.12 6.77 5.56
N HIS A 43 15.55 5.51 5.41
CA HIS A 43 16.38 5.03 4.31
C HIS A 43 15.59 4.24 3.26
N GLU A 44 14.25 4.23 3.33
CA GLU A 44 13.39 3.60 2.34
C GLU A 44 12.68 4.64 1.47
N ASP A 45 12.34 4.27 0.23
CA ASP A 45 11.67 5.16 -0.71
C ASP A 45 10.15 4.96 -0.62
N PHE A 46 9.42 6.03 -0.29
CA PHE A 46 7.97 5.96 -0.14
C PHE A 46 7.24 6.72 -1.25
N LYS A 47 6.20 6.09 -1.79
CA LYS A 47 5.15 6.73 -2.56
C LYS A 47 3.83 6.72 -1.80
N LEU A 48 2.98 7.69 -2.08
CA LEU A 48 1.70 7.88 -1.39
C LEU A 48 0.52 7.83 -2.36
N LEU A 49 -0.49 7.02 -2.05
CA LEU A 49 -1.83 7.14 -2.60
C LEU A 49 -2.79 7.54 -1.49
N LEU A 50 -3.42 8.71 -1.65
CA LEU A 50 -4.51 9.15 -0.81
C LEU A 50 -5.82 9.10 -1.60
N LEU A 51 -6.74 8.24 -1.17
CA LEU A 51 -8.13 8.24 -1.62
C LEU A 51 -8.93 9.20 -0.72
N VAL A 52 -9.69 10.11 -1.30
CA VAL A 52 -10.52 11.04 -0.51
C VAL A 52 -11.98 10.93 -0.91
N LEU A 53 -12.90 10.91 0.06
CA LEU A 53 -14.33 10.87 -0.25
C LEU A 53 -14.78 12.12 -1.03
N SER A 54 -14.25 13.27 -0.65
CA SER A 54 -14.45 14.55 -1.32
C SER A 54 -13.24 15.41 -1.06
N ASP A 55 -12.97 16.32 -1.99
CA ASP A 55 -11.92 17.30 -1.81
C ASP A 55 -12.32 18.34 -0.76
N ASN A 56 -11.45 18.60 0.23
CA ASN A 56 -11.64 19.63 1.23
C ASN A 56 -10.30 20.03 1.89
N ASP A 57 -10.33 21.15 2.61
CA ASP A 57 -9.14 21.73 3.26
C ASP A 57 -8.49 20.80 4.27
N LYS A 58 -9.28 19.95 4.94
CA LYS A 58 -8.76 18.97 5.90
C LYS A 58 -7.85 17.98 5.17
N TYR A 59 -8.34 17.31 4.11
CA TYR A 59 -7.50 16.37 3.37
C TYR A 59 -6.29 17.05 2.73
N ARG A 60 -6.44 18.27 2.20
CA ARG A 60 -5.32 19.04 1.63
C ARG A 60 -4.24 19.34 2.67
N TYR A 61 -4.64 19.73 3.88
CA TYR A 61 -3.71 19.98 4.99
C TYR A 61 -2.89 18.74 5.33
N TYR A 62 -3.54 17.58 5.51
CA TYR A 62 -2.83 16.34 5.83
C TYR A 62 -2.06 15.74 4.65
N TYR A 63 -2.44 16.07 3.41
CA TYR A 63 -1.70 15.66 2.23
C TYR A 63 -0.30 16.28 2.11
N ARG A 64 0.05 17.27 2.96
CA ARG A 64 1.40 17.84 3.04
C ARG A 64 2.52 16.81 3.23
N ILE A 65 2.22 15.65 3.81
CA ILE A 65 3.20 14.56 3.98
C ILE A 65 3.70 14.03 2.63
N SER A 66 2.99 14.31 1.52
CA SER A 66 3.44 14.00 0.16
C SER A 66 4.82 14.58 -0.17
N SER A 67 5.21 15.68 0.47
CA SER A 67 6.56 16.26 0.35
C SER A 67 7.68 15.36 0.88
N LEU A 68 7.34 14.39 1.73
CA LEU A 68 8.27 13.37 2.25
C LEU A 68 8.37 12.13 1.34
N CYS A 69 7.61 12.10 0.24
CA CYS A 69 7.50 10.95 -0.66
C CYS A 69 8.09 11.29 -2.04
N SER A 70 8.66 10.29 -2.72
CA SER A 70 9.18 10.45 -4.09
C SER A 70 8.10 10.54 -5.15
N GLY A 71 6.85 10.22 -4.79
CA GLY A 71 5.68 10.38 -5.63
C GLY A 71 4.40 10.27 -4.83
N SER A 72 3.38 11.01 -5.24
CA SER A 72 2.11 11.05 -4.52
C SER A 72 0.94 11.27 -5.46
N ILE A 73 -0.18 10.59 -5.19
CA ILE A 73 -1.46 10.80 -5.87
C ILE A 73 -2.54 11.08 -4.84
N TYR A 74 -3.23 12.21 -5.04
CA TYR A 74 -4.48 12.57 -4.39
C TYR A 74 -5.63 12.22 -5.34
N HIS A 75 -6.55 11.35 -4.93
CA HIS A 75 -7.60 10.84 -5.80
C HIS A 75 -8.98 10.84 -5.14
N VAL A 76 -9.94 11.49 -5.79
CA VAL A 76 -11.36 11.39 -5.46
C VAL A 76 -11.94 10.21 -6.28
N PRO A 77 -12.35 9.10 -5.66
CA PRO A 77 -12.85 7.94 -6.38
C PRO A 77 -14.23 8.23 -6.98
N GLU A 78 -14.43 7.80 -8.23
CA GLU A 78 -15.73 7.82 -8.89
C GLU A 78 -16.44 6.47 -8.71
N ARG A 79 -17.77 6.44 -8.74
CA ARG A 79 -18.50 5.18 -8.57
C ARG A 79 -18.32 4.25 -9.78
N GLY A 80 -18.21 2.95 -9.50
CA GLY A 80 -18.21 1.89 -10.50
C GLY A 80 -16.88 1.71 -11.26
N LEU A 81 -16.89 0.82 -12.25
CA LEU A 81 -15.67 0.39 -12.95
C LEU A 81 -14.90 1.53 -13.62
N LYS A 82 -15.60 2.57 -14.10
CA LYS A 82 -14.98 3.75 -14.70
C LYS A 82 -14.02 4.45 -13.72
N GLY A 83 -14.40 4.55 -12.44
CA GLY A 83 -13.55 5.11 -11.39
C GLY A 83 -12.28 4.30 -11.17
N ILE A 84 -12.40 2.97 -11.10
CA ILE A 84 -11.25 2.06 -10.99
C ILE A 84 -10.32 2.24 -12.21
N PHE A 85 -10.84 2.21 -13.43
CA PHE A 85 -10.00 2.39 -14.63
C PHE A 85 -9.31 3.76 -14.66
N LYS A 86 -10.00 4.82 -14.23
CA LYS A 86 -9.43 6.16 -14.14
C LYS A 86 -8.27 6.20 -13.13
N LEU A 87 -8.44 5.59 -11.96
CA LEU A 87 -7.37 5.46 -10.98
C LEU A 87 -6.18 4.68 -11.54
N LEU A 88 -6.42 3.49 -12.10
CA LEU A 88 -5.36 2.63 -12.64
C LEU A 88 -4.58 3.32 -13.78
N LYS A 89 -5.27 4.04 -14.66
CA LYS A 89 -4.64 4.86 -15.71
C LYS A 89 -3.76 5.96 -15.11
N ASN A 90 -4.25 6.64 -14.07
CA ASN A 90 -3.49 7.69 -13.37
C ASN A 90 -2.25 7.11 -12.67
N LEU A 91 -2.39 6.00 -11.96
CA LEU A 91 -1.27 5.29 -11.32
C LEU A 91 -0.22 4.86 -12.35
N LYS A 92 -0.64 4.29 -13.49
CA LYS A 92 0.27 3.88 -14.57
C LYS A 92 1.02 5.08 -15.16
N LYS A 93 0.32 6.19 -15.42
CA LYS A 93 0.92 7.42 -15.96
C LYS A 93 2.01 7.97 -15.04
N ASN A 94 1.79 7.93 -13.72
CA ASN A 94 2.74 8.43 -12.72
C ASN A 94 3.77 7.38 -12.28
N ARG A 95 3.85 6.21 -12.93
CA ARG A 95 4.74 5.10 -12.55
C ARG A 95 4.56 4.68 -11.08
N MET A 96 3.31 4.64 -10.63
CA MET A 96 2.90 4.28 -9.27
C MET A 96 2.09 2.98 -9.19
N LEU A 97 1.88 2.27 -10.30
CA LEU A 97 1.02 1.09 -10.33
C LEU A 97 1.72 -0.19 -9.86
N ILE A 98 3.01 -0.37 -10.18
CA ILE A 98 3.75 -1.62 -9.95
C ILE A 98 5.18 -1.36 -9.46
N GLY A 99 5.80 -2.41 -8.91
CA GLY A 99 7.24 -2.46 -8.64
C GLY A 99 7.61 -2.09 -7.19
N TYR A 100 6.70 -2.35 -6.26
CA TYR A 100 6.93 -2.13 -4.83
C TYR A 100 7.40 -3.41 -4.14
N ASP A 101 8.31 -3.26 -3.18
CA ASP A 101 8.73 -4.33 -2.28
C ASP A 101 7.76 -4.46 -1.10
N LYS A 102 7.24 -3.32 -0.62
CA LYS A 102 6.29 -3.25 0.49
C LYS A 102 5.12 -2.35 0.17
N ILE A 103 3.93 -2.74 0.63
CA ILE A 103 2.71 -1.96 0.52
C ILE A 103 2.07 -1.85 1.90
N TYR A 104 1.88 -0.62 2.36
CA TYR A 104 1.25 -0.29 3.62
C TYR A 104 -0.18 0.16 3.34
N ILE A 105 -1.16 -0.53 3.91
CA ILE A 105 -2.57 -0.24 3.70
C ILE A 105 -3.25 0.13 5.01
N ALA A 106 -4.01 1.22 4.96
CA ALA A 106 -4.74 1.65 6.13
C ALA A 106 -6.04 0.85 6.37
N SER A 107 -6.72 0.44 5.28
CA SER A 107 -7.98 -0.31 5.36
C SER A 107 -8.00 -1.46 4.36
N ILE A 108 -8.27 -2.68 4.82
CA ILE A 108 -8.38 -3.86 3.96
C ILE A 108 -9.67 -3.83 3.13
N ASN A 109 -10.69 -3.11 3.61
CA ASN A 109 -12.02 -3.08 3.01
C ASN A 109 -12.12 -2.16 1.77
N GLU A 110 -11.08 -1.37 1.49
CA GLU A 110 -11.06 -0.50 0.32
C GLU A 110 -10.77 -1.28 -0.97
N SER A 111 -11.81 -1.51 -1.77
CA SER A 111 -11.72 -2.25 -3.03
C SER A 111 -10.65 -1.68 -3.98
N TYR A 112 -10.45 -0.36 -3.99
CA TYR A 112 -9.40 0.31 -4.74
C TYR A 112 -7.99 -0.14 -4.36
N PHE A 113 -7.74 -0.32 -3.06
CA PHE A 113 -6.45 -0.82 -2.57
C PHE A 113 -6.25 -2.26 -3.03
N GLN A 114 -7.28 -3.10 -2.92
CA GLN A 114 -7.20 -4.51 -3.37
C GLN A 114 -6.82 -4.63 -4.85
N TYR A 115 -7.35 -3.77 -5.72
CA TYR A 115 -6.93 -3.71 -7.13
C TYR A 115 -5.44 -3.39 -7.30
N ILE A 116 -4.90 -2.47 -6.51
CA ILE A 116 -3.50 -2.04 -6.66
C ILE A 116 -2.54 -3.13 -6.16
N ILE A 117 -2.88 -3.77 -5.04
CA ILE A 117 -2.06 -4.85 -4.50
C ILE A 117 -2.08 -6.04 -5.47
N SER A 118 -3.17 -6.30 -6.21
CA SER A 118 -3.22 -7.41 -7.19
C SER A 118 -2.21 -7.26 -8.33
N PHE A 119 -1.83 -6.02 -8.70
CA PHE A 119 -0.74 -5.74 -9.64
C PHE A 119 0.66 -5.90 -9.01
N ASN A 120 0.76 -6.10 -7.70
CA ASN A 120 2.01 -6.21 -6.92
C ASN A 120 2.05 -7.51 -6.13
N SER A 121 1.80 -8.65 -6.79
CA SER A 121 1.70 -9.97 -6.15
C SER A 121 2.94 -10.45 -5.37
N LYS A 122 4.10 -9.83 -5.60
CA LYS A 122 5.36 -10.14 -4.89
C LYS A 122 5.64 -9.20 -3.71
N ALA A 123 4.86 -8.13 -3.55
CA ALA A 123 5.08 -7.16 -2.49
C ALA A 123 4.61 -7.71 -1.13
N GLN A 124 5.32 -7.34 -0.08
CA GLN A 124 4.90 -7.59 1.30
C GLN A 124 3.83 -6.58 1.70
N VAL A 125 2.71 -7.04 2.25
CA VAL A 125 1.59 -6.18 2.63
C VAL A 125 1.54 -5.99 4.14
N PHE A 126 1.51 -4.74 4.59
CA PHE A 126 1.43 -4.33 5.99
C PHE A 126 0.16 -3.52 6.22
N THR A 127 -0.54 -3.75 7.33
CA THR A 127 -1.71 -2.97 7.74
C THR A 127 -1.36 -2.11 8.96
N PHE A 128 -1.93 -0.89 9.05
CA PHE A 128 -1.54 0.06 10.12
C PHE A 128 -2.66 0.88 10.78
N ASP A 129 -3.91 0.80 10.31
CA ASP A 129 -5.05 1.55 10.91
C ASP A 129 -6.24 0.65 11.27
N ASP A 130 -6.17 -0.65 11.00
CA ASP A 130 -7.28 -1.58 11.21
C ASP A 130 -7.41 -2.03 12.69
N GLY A 131 -7.62 -1.05 13.58
CA GLY A 131 -7.77 -1.24 15.02
C GLY A 131 -8.98 -2.08 15.45
N THR A 132 -9.72 -2.71 14.53
CA THR A 132 -10.94 -3.48 14.81
C THR A 132 -11.07 -4.81 14.07
N ALA A 133 -10.39 -5.05 12.94
CA ALA A 133 -10.59 -6.31 12.20
C ALA A 133 -9.98 -7.56 12.86
N ASN A 134 -9.23 -7.42 13.97
CA ASN A 134 -8.56 -8.54 14.63
C ASN A 134 -9.20 -8.99 15.97
N ILE A 135 -10.36 -8.45 16.36
CA ILE A 135 -11.11 -8.94 17.55
C ILE A 135 -12.10 -10.07 17.18
N PHE A 136 -12.37 -10.29 15.89
CA PHE A 136 -13.19 -11.40 15.46
C PHE A 136 -12.54 -12.15 14.29
N SER A 137 -11.77 -13.17 14.61
CA SER A 137 -11.42 -14.25 13.68
C SER A 137 -12.64 -15.08 13.25
N ASN A 138 -13.87 -14.74 13.68
CA ASN A 138 -15.07 -15.54 13.43
C ASN A 138 -16.40 -14.77 13.34
N SER A 139 -16.45 -13.50 12.93
CA SER A 139 -17.75 -12.79 12.85
C SER A 139 -18.08 -12.12 11.51
N ILE A 140 -19.21 -12.59 10.95
CA ILE A 140 -20.23 -11.84 10.18
C ILE A 140 -19.96 -11.56 8.69
N TYR A 141 -18.74 -11.50 8.18
CA TYR A 141 -18.52 -11.20 6.73
C TYR A 141 -18.59 -12.43 5.80
N PHE A 142 -19.01 -13.58 6.32
CA PHE A 142 -19.39 -14.77 5.56
C PHE A 142 -20.84 -14.71 5.03
N LYS A 143 -21.41 -13.52 4.81
CA LYS A 143 -22.67 -13.41 4.08
C LYS A 143 -22.37 -13.24 2.61
N ASN A 144 -22.63 -14.30 1.85
CA ASN A 144 -22.82 -14.30 0.41
C ASN A 144 -23.77 -13.15 0.03
N GLU A 145 -23.22 -11.98 -0.27
CA GLU A 145 -23.94 -11.02 -1.09
C GLU A 145 -24.11 -11.67 -2.47
N ASN A 146 -25.33 -11.70 -2.97
CA ASN A 146 -25.66 -12.21 -4.30
C ASN A 146 -25.02 -11.31 -5.38
N ILE A 147 -23.72 -11.50 -5.60
CA ILE A 147 -22.95 -10.77 -6.59
C ILE A 147 -23.30 -11.35 -7.96
N ASN A 148 -23.84 -10.50 -8.82
CA ASN A 148 -24.19 -10.82 -10.21
C ASN A 148 -23.03 -11.53 -10.94
N ILE A 149 -23.35 -12.58 -11.71
CA ILE A 149 -22.40 -13.44 -12.44
C ILE A 149 -21.42 -12.64 -13.32
N TYR A 150 -21.87 -11.54 -13.91
CA TYR A 150 -21.00 -10.64 -14.70
C TYR A 150 -19.96 -9.94 -13.83
N LYS A 151 -20.32 -9.49 -12.63
CA LYS A 151 -19.34 -8.94 -11.66
C LYS A 151 -18.36 -10.03 -11.22
N ARG A 152 -18.80 -11.28 -11.07
CA ARG A 152 -17.91 -12.41 -10.73
C ARG A 152 -16.91 -12.71 -11.84
N ILE A 153 -17.36 -12.72 -13.10
CA ILE A 153 -16.50 -12.91 -14.28
C ILE A 153 -15.54 -11.73 -14.45
N CYS A 154 -16.00 -10.48 -14.35
CA CYS A 154 -15.12 -9.32 -14.40
C CYS A 154 -14.10 -9.32 -13.25
N ARG A 155 -14.48 -9.74 -12.05
CA ARG A 155 -13.54 -9.94 -10.93
C ARG A 155 -12.54 -11.05 -11.23
N GLY A 156 -12.96 -12.15 -11.83
CA GLY A 156 -12.07 -13.23 -12.29
C GLY A 156 -11.05 -12.77 -13.34
N LEU A 157 -11.51 -12.02 -14.35
CA LEU A 157 -10.66 -11.45 -15.41
C LEU A 157 -9.70 -10.37 -14.87
N LEU A 158 -10.08 -9.68 -13.79
CA LEU A 158 -9.23 -8.71 -13.08
C LEU A 158 -8.38 -9.35 -11.96
N GLY A 159 -8.36 -10.68 -11.83
CA GLY A 159 -7.54 -11.40 -10.85
C GLY A 159 -8.01 -11.30 -9.39
N LEU A 160 -9.24 -10.83 -9.14
CA LEU A 160 -9.79 -10.58 -7.79
C LEU A 160 -10.41 -11.80 -7.10
N ASN A 161 -10.45 -12.97 -7.74
CA ASN A 161 -11.25 -14.10 -7.24
C ASN A 161 -10.64 -14.81 -6.02
N ILE A 162 -9.41 -14.47 -5.62
CA ILE A 162 -8.65 -15.16 -4.56
C ILE A 162 -7.79 -14.14 -3.81
N TYR A 163 -8.35 -12.96 -3.50
CA TYR A 163 -7.53 -11.85 -2.98
C TYR A 163 -7.71 -11.61 -1.48
N THR A 164 -8.92 -11.72 -0.93
CA THR A 164 -9.15 -11.46 0.49
C THR A 164 -8.47 -12.46 1.42
N GLU A 165 -8.52 -13.76 1.09
CA GLU A 165 -7.84 -14.83 1.85
C GLU A 165 -6.31 -14.83 1.63
N HIS A 166 -5.86 -14.40 0.45
CA HIS A 166 -4.44 -14.35 0.10
C HIS A 166 -3.75 -13.11 0.69
N VAL A 167 -4.42 -11.95 0.73
CA VAL A 167 -3.93 -10.77 1.46
C VAL A 167 -3.78 -11.08 2.95
N ARG A 168 -4.69 -11.87 3.52
CA ARG A 168 -4.57 -12.36 4.90
C ARG A 168 -3.36 -13.28 5.12
N SER A 169 -3.04 -14.17 4.18
CA SER A 169 -1.86 -15.05 4.28
C SER A 169 -0.53 -14.33 4.01
N LEU A 170 -0.54 -13.23 3.24
CA LEU A 170 0.64 -12.40 2.94
C LEU A 170 0.93 -11.34 4.00
N SER A 171 -0.05 -10.97 4.83
CA SER A 171 0.10 -9.99 5.90
C SER A 171 0.92 -10.59 7.06
N LYS A 172 2.24 -10.61 6.92
CA LYS A 172 3.16 -11.18 7.91
C LYS A 172 3.37 -10.32 9.16
N LEU A 173 3.02 -9.03 9.14
CA LEU A 173 3.19 -8.15 10.29
C LEU A 173 2.14 -7.04 10.28
N HIS A 174 1.32 -7.00 11.33
CA HIS A 174 0.47 -5.84 11.60
C HIS A 174 1.28 -4.85 12.43
N ILE A 175 1.54 -3.66 11.89
CA ILE A 175 2.12 -2.56 12.68
C ILE A 175 0.96 -1.98 13.47
N LEU A 176 0.77 -2.50 14.68
CA LEU A 176 -0.27 -2.03 15.59
C LEU A 176 0.06 -0.60 16.04
N PHE A 177 -0.94 0.27 16.05
CA PHE A 177 -0.87 1.66 16.53
C PHE A 177 -0.15 1.80 17.89
N ILE A 178 -0.27 0.79 18.76
CA ILE A 178 0.38 0.74 20.08
C ILE A 178 1.92 0.74 19.98
N LEU A 179 2.50 0.13 18.94
CA LEU A 179 3.97 0.08 18.78
C LEU A 179 4.54 1.43 18.33
N ILE A 180 3.75 2.26 17.62
CA ILE A 180 4.17 3.60 17.15
C ILE A 180 4.09 4.64 18.27
N CYS A 181 3.25 4.43 19.29
CA CYS A 181 3.18 5.30 20.47
C CYS A 181 4.24 5.00 21.55
N LEU A 182 4.97 3.89 21.44
CA LEU A 182 5.95 3.43 22.43
C LEU A 182 7.43 3.63 21.99
N ILE A 183 7.67 4.21 20.81
CA ILE A 183 8.99 4.62 20.30
C ILE A 183 8.96 6.14 20.05
#